data_AF-A0A2Z6RE46-F1
#
_entry.id   AF-A0A2Z6RE46-F1
#
_cell.length_a   1.000
_cell.length_b   1.000
_cell.length_c   1.000
_cell.angle_alpha   90.00
_cell.angle_beta   90.00
_cell.angle_gamma   90.00
#
_symmetry.space_group_name_H-M   'P 1'
#
loop_
_entity.id
_entity.type
_entity.pdbx_description
1 polymer ?
#
loop_
_entity_poly.entity_id
_entity_poly.type
_entity_poly.pdbx_seq_one_letter_code
_entity_poly.pdbx_strand_id
1 'polypeptide(L)'
;MSKTPSAILNLKIRKKKAFLPDDVKYSVSIALSYIWTVTNKKINSCVFEQDKVRIIFKKNEGRTYIDLQELSSSFTFINKV
;
A
#
# COMPACT_ATOMS: atom_id res chain seq x y z
N MET A 1 -14.38 28.76 14.23
CA MET A 1 -14.75 28.01 13.01
C MET A 1 -15.17 26.60 13.41
N SER A 2 -16.47 26.29 13.37
CA SER A 2 -16.96 24.92 13.57
C SER A 2 -16.57 24.04 12.37
N LYS A 3 -16.16 22.80 12.62
CA LYS A 3 -15.86 21.87 11.53
C LYS A 3 -17.16 21.44 10.89
N THR A 4 -17.20 21.42 9.55
CA THR A 4 -18.35 20.90 8.82
C THR A 4 -18.60 19.43 9.19
N PRO A 5 -19.85 18.95 9.16
CA PRO A 5 -20.16 17.54 9.41
C PRO A 5 -19.33 16.59 8.54
N SER A 6 -19.06 16.97 7.29
CA SER A 6 -18.18 16.23 6.37
C SER A 6 -16.73 16.17 6.85
N ALA A 7 -16.17 17.27 7.35
CA ALA A 7 -14.83 17.29 7.93
C ALA A 7 -14.74 16.39 9.18
N ILE A 8 -15.78 16.34 10.01
CA ILE A 8 -15.86 15.47 11.20
C ILE A 8 -15.92 13.99 10.79
N LEU A 9 -16.76 13.65 9.80
CA LEU A 9 -16.88 12.29 9.26
C LEU A 9 -15.55 11.82 8.65
N ASN A 10 -14.94 12.63 7.79
CA ASN A 10 -13.65 12.34 7.16
C ASN A 10 -12.55 12.16 8.21
N LEU A 11 -12.57 12.93 9.30
CA LEU A 11 -11.61 12.75 10.40
C LEU A 11 -11.80 11.41 11.11
N LYS A 12 -13.05 10.97 11.34
CA LYS A 12 -13.36 9.67 11.96
C LYS A 12 -12.90 8.51 11.08
N ILE A 13 -13.14 8.58 9.77
CA ILE A 13 -12.71 7.56 8.81
C ILE A 13 -11.18 7.53 8.73
N ARG A 14 -10.53 8.68 8.60
CA ARG A 14 -9.06 8.81 8.50
C ARG A 14 -8.32 8.37 9.76
N LYS A 15 -8.94 8.51 10.94
CA LYS A 15 -8.38 8.06 12.23
C LYS A 15 -8.59 6.58 12.51
N LYS A 16 -9.34 5.85 11.67
CA LYS A 16 -9.52 4.41 11.79
C LYS A 16 -8.22 3.72 11.33
N LYS A 17 -7.21 3.70 12.21
CA LYS A 17 -6.04 2.84 12.03
C LYS A 17 -6.55 1.40 12.19
N ALA A 18 -6.46 0.61 11.13
CA ALA A 18 -6.60 -0.82 11.27
C ALA A 18 -5.39 -1.34 12.06
N PHE A 19 -5.64 -2.06 13.15
CA PHE A 19 -4.59 -2.81 13.82
C PHE A 19 -4.35 -4.06 12.99
N LEU A 20 -3.16 -4.15 12.42
CA LEU A 20 -2.71 -5.35 11.73
C LEU A 20 -1.95 -6.23 12.74
N PRO A 21 -2.14 -7.56 12.71
CA PRO A 21 -1.25 -8.51 13.36
C PRO A 21 0.21 -8.27 12.96
N ASP A 22 1.17 -8.64 13.82
CA ASP A 22 2.59 -8.31 13.60
C ASP A 22 3.18 -9.05 12.38
N ASP A 23 2.75 -10.27 12.12
CA ASP A 23 3.04 -11.03 10.91
C ASP A 23 2.56 -10.28 9.66
N VAL A 24 1.33 -9.75 9.68
CA VAL A 24 0.76 -8.98 8.57
C VAL A 24 1.52 -7.66 8.37
N LYS A 25 1.90 -6.97 9.45
CA LYS A 25 2.72 -5.74 9.35
C LYS A 25 4.06 -6.01 8.68
N TYR A 26 4.71 -7.12 9.03
CA TYR A 26 5.97 -7.53 8.43
C TYR A 26 5.80 -7.77 6.93
N SER A 27 4.82 -8.59 6.53
CA SER A 27 4.53 -8.85 5.12
C SER A 27 4.22 -7.58 4.32
N VAL A 28 3.41 -6.67 4.87
CA VAL A 28 3.10 -5.37 4.22
C VAL A 28 4.35 -4.52 4.07
N SER A 29 5.24 -4.51 5.07
CA SER A 29 6.49 -3.74 5.02
C SER A 29 7.44 -4.28 3.95
N ILE A 30 7.57 -5.61 3.83
CA ILE A 30 8.39 -6.23 2.78
C ILE A 30 7.78 -5.95 1.39
N ALA A 31 6.47 -6.07 1.23
CA ALA A 31 5.76 -5.75 -0.03
C ALA A 31 6.03 -4.30 -0.48
N LEU A 32 5.89 -3.33 0.42
CA LEU A 32 6.16 -1.92 0.11
C LEU A 32 7.64 -1.66 -0.19
N SER A 33 8.56 -2.33 0.51
CA SER A 33 10.00 -2.24 0.25
C SER A 33 10.35 -2.75 -1.15
N TYR A 34 9.82 -3.91 -1.54
CA TYR A 34 10.03 -4.47 -2.88
C TYR A 34 9.47 -3.56 -3.98
N ILE A 35 8.25 -3.07 -3.78
CA ILE A 35 7.62 -2.11 -4.69
C ILE A 35 8.52 -0.87 -4.85
N TRP A 36 9.09 -0.37 -3.75
CA TRP A 36 10.03 0.75 -3.78
C TRP A 36 11.30 0.41 -4.56
N THR A 37 11.91 -0.76 -4.34
CA THR A 37 13.15 -1.16 -5.02
C THR A 37 12.95 -1.39 -6.52
N VAL A 38 11.84 -2.01 -6.93
CA VAL A 38 11.54 -2.27 -8.34
C VAL A 38 11.23 -0.98 -9.09
N THR A 39 10.45 -0.09 -8.48
CA THR A 39 10.05 1.15 -9.15
C THR A 39 11.12 2.23 -9.10
N ASN A 40 11.98 2.22 -8.08
CA ASN A 40 13.01 3.23 -7.81
C ASN A 40 12.49 4.69 -7.93
N LYS A 41 11.22 4.91 -7.58
CA LYS A 41 10.51 6.18 -7.76
C LYS A 41 9.70 6.53 -6.52
N LYS A 42 9.45 7.83 -6.33
CA LYS A 42 8.60 8.31 -5.24
C LYS A 42 7.13 7.96 -5.50
N ILE A 43 6.63 7.00 -4.73
CA ILE A 43 5.24 6.55 -4.79
C ILE A 43 4.34 7.55 -4.07
N ASN A 44 3.27 7.97 -4.75
CA ASN A 44 2.23 8.82 -4.17
C ASN A 44 1.07 7.98 -3.60
N SER A 45 0.66 6.94 -4.32
CA SER A 45 -0.36 6.01 -3.84
C SER A 45 -0.19 4.61 -4.43
N CYS A 46 -0.56 3.60 -3.65
CA CYS A 46 -0.61 2.20 -4.02
C CYS A 46 -2.06 1.75 -3.92
N VAL A 47 -2.64 1.25 -5.01
CA VAL A 47 -4.03 0.81 -5.09
C VAL A 47 -4.03 -0.69 -5.38
N PHE A 48 -4.54 -1.48 -4.44
CA PHE A 48 -4.74 -2.91 -4.61
C PHE A 48 -6.01 -3.12 -5.45
N GLU A 49 -5.83 -3.63 -6.66
CA GLU A 49 -6.88 -4.17 -7.52
C GLU A 49 -6.86 -5.71 -7.41
N GLN A 50 -7.85 -6.39 -7.98
CA GLN A 50 -8.13 -7.81 -7.67
C GLN A 50 -6.91 -8.75 -7.83
N ASP A 51 -6.17 -8.61 -8.92
CA ASP A 51 -5.02 -9.43 -9.31
C ASP A 51 -3.71 -8.63 -9.43
N LYS A 52 -3.78 -7.31 -9.23
CA LYS A 52 -2.66 -6.41 -9.49
C LYS A 52 -2.62 -5.23 -8.54
N VAL A 53 -1.44 -4.67 -8.39
CA VAL A 53 -1.19 -3.47 -7.62
C VAL A 53 -0.90 -2.33 -8.60
N ARG A 54 -1.77 -1.34 -8.62
CA ARG A 54 -1.54 -0.11 -9.38
C ARG A 54 -0.78 0.89 -8.54
N ILE A 55 0.40 1.26 -9.00
CA ILE A 55 1.28 2.23 -8.36
C ILE A 55 1.19 3.55 -9.11
N ILE A 56 0.89 4.61 -8.39
CA ILE A 56 0.81 5.97 -8.91
C ILE A 56 1.98 6.76 -8.34
N PHE A 57 2.82 7.28 -9.22
CA PHE A 57 3.99 8.06 -8.83
C PHE A 57 3.62 9.52 -8.59
N LYS A 58 4.58 10.31 -8.10
CA LYS A 58 4.39 11.75 -7.96
C LYS A 58 4.13 12.41 -9.33
N LYS A 59 3.50 13.58 -9.27
CA LYS A 59 2.99 14.38 -10.40
C LYS A 59 3.84 14.22 -11.68
N ASN A 60 3.21 13.78 -12.77
CA ASN A 60 3.77 13.57 -14.11
C ASN A 60 4.73 12.38 -14.30
N GLU A 61 5.00 11.57 -13.28
CA GLU A 61 5.85 10.36 -13.42
C GLU A 61 5.08 9.12 -13.91
N GLY A 62 3.77 9.26 -14.13
CA GLY A 62 2.89 8.22 -14.66
C GLY A 62 2.42 7.22 -13.59
N ARG A 63 2.14 6.00 -14.06
CA ARG A 63 1.69 4.88 -13.24
C ARG A 63 2.27 3.58 -13.77
N THR A 64 2.45 2.60 -12.89
CA THR A 64 2.78 1.22 -13.29
C THR A 64 1.82 0.24 -12.62
N TYR A 65 1.81 -0.99 -13.13
CA TYR A 65 1.08 -2.11 -12.56
C TYR A 65 2.09 -3.18 -12.20
N ILE A 66 1.87 -3.84 -11.06
CA ILE A 66 2.61 -5.04 -10.67
C ILE A 66 1.59 -6.14 -10.46
N ASP A 67 1.80 -7.27 -11.12
CA ASP A 67 0.97 -8.45 -10.92
C ASP A 67 1.21 -9.04 -9.52
N LEU A 68 0.14 -9.35 -8.78
CA LEU A 68 0.27 -9.93 -7.44
C LEU A 68 0.89 -11.33 -7.47
N GLN A 69 0.71 -12.07 -8.56
CA GLN A 69 1.30 -13.39 -8.77
C GLN A 69 2.82 -13.29 -8.98
N GLU A 70 3.28 -12.30 -9.74
CA GLU A 70 4.71 -12.00 -9.92
C GLU A 70 5.35 -11.56 -8.59
N LEU A 71 4.63 -10.74 -7.82
CA LEU A 71 4.99 -10.36 -6.46
C LEU A 71 5.10 -11.61 -5.57
N SER A 72 4.12 -12.51 -5.60
CA SER A 72 4.13 -13.73 -4.77
C SER A 72 5.28 -14.68 -5.11
N SER A 73 5.65 -14.77 -6.39
CA SER A 73 6.74 -15.63 -6.87
C SER A 73 8.12 -15.12 -6.40
N SER A 74 8.21 -13.81 -6.15
CA SER A 74 9.43 -13.16 -5.66
C SER A 74 9.55 -13.19 -4.12
N PHE A 75 8.49 -13.60 -3.42
CA PHE A 75 8.45 -13.65 -1.96
C PHE A 75 8.59 -15.11 -1.50
N THR A 76 9.77 -15.50 -1.05
CA THR A 76 9.89 -16.61 -0.10
C THR A 76 9.27 -16.13 1.21
N PHE A 77 7.99 -16.45 1.43
CA PHE A 77 7.43 -16.39 2.77
C PHE A 77 8.23 -17.36 3.64
N ILE A 78 9.17 -16.82 4.40
CA ILE A 78 9.76 -17.57 5.50
C ILE A 78 8.64 -17.66 6.53
N ASN A 79 7.81 -18.70 6.41
CA ASN A 79 6.94 -19.12 7.49
C ASN A 79 7.88 -19.46 8.65
N LYS A 80 7.93 -18.55 9.63
CA LYS A 80 8.56 -18.84 10.90
C LYS A 80 7.58 -19.75 11.63
N VAL A 81 7.87 -21.06 11.57
CA VAL A 81 7.21 -22.11 12.37
C VAL A 81 7.45 -21.84 13.85
#